data_AF-A0A2N1U8J8-F1
#
_entry.id   AF-A0A2N1U8J8-F1
#
_cell.length_a   1.000
_cell.length_b   1.000
_cell.length_c   1.000
_cell.angle_alpha   90.00
_cell.angle_beta   90.00
_cell.angle_gamma   90.00
#
_symmetry.space_group_name_H-M   'P 1'
#
loop_
_entity.id
_entity.type
_entity.pdbx_description
1 polymer ?
#
loop_
_entity_poly.entity_id
_entity_poly.type
_entity_poly.pdbx_seq_one_letter_code
_entity_poly.pdbx_strand_id
1 'polypeptide(L)'
;MRRIQICVLSFLLFSSAFLGAQQDRLQLFSSQLDSIADGSLKQTLQNSIVAGLIENQHDFDLAVSQAEAAANRNNPVHYSAYGRRDTGAVVDEIRKLTEPLSGLDRDAVKVAKNPKYKTGEDYLFADIKASLPGSYEKGVELCNLFNPKNGTNDAARLDKDIDAFLDAIKDDPVIKYALSSTSTSMQDLKKNWFGSGRGFEHVVAGEIDGKKVSGYHWWYKFYFDERAGKAQVRKASADIGNPHAFTGSFNWDPDGDGPLPNALKPTGGFSIGNSAQVILALGHIAIEVARKNGGVPGALRFRADINGEEYNWQLYTMNGNIRSLYPMGSSRTQSIDEEYYECEKEFMSSDSSEETLH
;
A
#
# COMPACT_ATOMS: atom_id res chain seq x y z
N MET A 1 -10.50 -25.18 -18.18
CA MET A 1 -9.14 -25.46 -17.70
C MET A 1 -8.15 -25.16 -18.81
N ARG A 2 -7.70 -23.91 -18.94
CA ARG A 2 -6.66 -23.53 -19.90
C ARG A 2 -5.31 -23.63 -19.19
N ARG A 3 -4.41 -24.43 -19.74
CA ARG A 3 -3.04 -24.61 -19.26
C ARG A 3 -2.30 -23.27 -19.38
N ILE A 4 -1.82 -22.76 -18.25
CA ILE A 4 -0.90 -21.63 -18.20
C ILE A 4 0.47 -22.19 -18.59
N GLN A 5 0.92 -21.91 -19.81
CA GLN A 5 2.30 -22.19 -20.21
C GLN A 5 3.16 -21.00 -19.79
N ILE A 6 3.87 -21.16 -18.68
CA ILE A 6 4.98 -20.28 -18.30
C ILE A 6 6.22 -20.78 -19.05
N CYS A 7 6.74 -19.96 -19.96
CA CYS A 7 8.02 -20.21 -20.62
C CYS A 7 9.16 -19.80 -19.67
N VAL A 8 9.86 -20.77 -19.09
CA VAL A 8 11.21 -20.56 -18.55
C VAL A 8 12.13 -21.59 -19.18
N LEU A 9 13.22 -21.09 -19.77
CA LEU A 9 14.22 -21.85 -20.50
C LEU A 9 14.82 -22.99 -19.65
N SER A 10 14.85 -24.18 -20.24
CA SER A 10 15.59 -25.34 -19.74
C SER A 10 17.08 -25.20 -20.04
N PHE A 11 17.96 -25.41 -19.06
CA PHE A 11 19.23 -26.13 -19.21
C PHE A 11 19.97 -26.24 -17.85
N LEU A 12 20.21 -27.46 -17.35
CA LEU A 12 21.55 -28.06 -17.11
C LEU A 12 21.52 -29.32 -16.21
N LEU A 13 22.45 -30.22 -16.52
CA LEU A 13 22.74 -31.51 -15.87
C LEU A 13 23.42 -31.29 -14.52
N PHE A 14 23.04 -32.04 -13.47
CA PHE A 14 23.63 -31.90 -12.13
C PHE A 14 24.31 -33.17 -11.60
N SER A 15 25.47 -32.97 -10.97
CA SER A 15 26.22 -33.96 -10.20
C SER A 15 25.64 -34.11 -8.78
N SER A 16 25.96 -35.22 -8.11
CA SER A 16 25.41 -35.63 -6.81
C SER A 16 25.66 -34.68 -5.63
N ALA A 17 26.71 -33.84 -5.69
CA ALA A 17 26.96 -32.81 -4.69
C ALA A 17 25.98 -31.61 -4.79
N PHE A 18 25.41 -31.38 -5.97
CA PHE A 18 24.43 -30.33 -6.21
C PHE A 18 23.03 -30.70 -5.68
N LEU A 19 22.71 -32.00 -5.65
CA LEU A 19 21.42 -32.51 -5.16
C LEU A 19 21.25 -32.32 -3.64
N GLY A 20 22.32 -32.48 -2.84
CA GLY A 20 22.26 -32.29 -1.38
C GLY A 20 21.94 -30.85 -0.98
N ALA A 21 22.63 -29.89 -1.58
CA ALA A 21 22.39 -28.46 -1.35
C ALA A 21 21.03 -27.96 -1.89
N GLN A 22 20.42 -28.68 -2.84
CA GLN A 22 19.08 -28.41 -3.35
C GLN A 22 17.98 -28.91 -2.40
N GLN A 23 18.22 -30.02 -1.71
CA GLN A 23 17.25 -30.64 -0.81
C GLN A 23 17.18 -29.90 0.54
N ASP A 24 18.31 -29.39 1.03
CA ASP A 24 18.38 -28.53 2.22
C ASP A 24 17.64 -27.20 2.01
N ARG A 25 17.69 -26.63 0.80
CA ARG A 25 16.94 -25.39 0.49
C ARG A 25 15.43 -25.59 0.49
N LEU A 26 14.93 -26.70 -0.04
CA LEU A 26 13.50 -26.99 0.00
C LEU A 26 12.98 -27.15 1.44
N GLN A 27 13.80 -27.66 2.36
CA GLN A 27 13.42 -27.75 3.77
C GLN A 27 13.18 -26.38 4.40
N LEU A 28 13.99 -25.37 4.06
CA LEU A 28 13.84 -23.99 4.58
C LEU A 28 12.48 -23.36 4.23
N PHE A 29 11.87 -23.78 3.13
CA PHE A 29 10.57 -23.28 2.65
C PHE A 29 9.42 -24.27 2.82
N SER A 30 9.63 -25.38 3.53
CA SER A 30 8.67 -26.48 3.60
C SER A 30 7.29 -26.02 4.11
N SER A 31 7.24 -25.24 5.18
CA SER A 31 6.00 -24.69 5.73
C SER A 31 5.26 -23.76 4.76
N GLN A 32 6.01 -22.95 4.01
CA GLN A 32 5.49 -21.98 3.07
C GLN A 32 4.92 -22.70 1.85
N LEU A 33 5.67 -23.66 1.30
CA LEU A 33 5.22 -24.52 0.21
C LEU A 33 3.97 -25.34 0.60
N ASP A 34 3.85 -25.76 1.86
CA ASP A 34 2.67 -26.48 2.35
C ASP A 34 1.43 -25.60 2.49
N SER A 35 1.61 -24.29 2.65
CA SER A 35 0.50 -23.33 2.63
C SER A 35 -0.02 -23.02 1.22
N ILE A 36 0.73 -23.34 0.15
CA ILE A 36 0.29 -23.12 -1.23
C ILE A 36 -0.66 -24.24 -1.66
N ALA A 37 -1.94 -23.87 -1.82
CA ALA A 37 -3.00 -24.79 -2.23
C ALA A 37 -3.01 -25.07 -3.74
N ASP A 38 -2.49 -24.14 -4.57
CA ASP A 38 -2.35 -24.36 -5.99
C ASP A 38 -1.13 -25.26 -6.27
N GLY A 39 -1.39 -26.52 -6.62
CA GLY A 39 -0.33 -27.50 -6.89
C GLY A 39 0.60 -27.12 -8.05
N SER A 40 0.13 -26.35 -9.05
CA SER A 40 0.95 -25.89 -10.17
C SER A 40 1.88 -24.76 -9.74
N LEU A 41 1.36 -23.82 -8.94
CA LEU A 41 2.17 -22.75 -8.36
C LEU A 41 3.18 -23.33 -7.36
N LYS A 42 2.75 -24.24 -6.47
CA LYS A 42 3.63 -24.96 -5.53
C LYS A 42 4.80 -25.62 -6.25
N GLN A 43 4.54 -26.33 -7.34
CA GLN A 43 5.60 -26.95 -8.15
C GLN A 43 6.53 -25.91 -8.80
N THR A 44 5.98 -24.78 -9.26
CA THR A 44 6.78 -23.69 -9.85
C THR A 44 7.70 -23.04 -8.82
N LEU A 45 7.20 -22.80 -7.61
CA LEU A 45 7.99 -22.28 -6.49
C LEU A 45 9.07 -23.27 -6.07
N GLN A 46 8.74 -24.56 -5.96
CA GLN A 46 9.74 -25.61 -5.70
C GLN A 46 10.87 -25.61 -6.73
N ASN A 47 10.54 -25.54 -8.01
CA ASN A 47 11.54 -25.49 -9.08
C ASN A 47 12.39 -24.23 -9.00
N SER A 48 11.79 -23.10 -8.63
CA SER A 48 12.48 -21.81 -8.49
C SER A 48 13.43 -21.80 -7.28
N ILE A 49 13.04 -22.39 -6.16
CA ILE A 49 13.91 -22.61 -4.99
C ILE A 49 15.10 -23.50 -5.35
N VAL A 50 14.84 -24.62 -6.04
CA VAL A 50 15.88 -25.58 -6.47
C VAL A 50 16.84 -24.96 -7.47
N ALA A 51 16.36 -24.05 -8.32
CA ALA A 51 17.15 -23.30 -9.28
C ALA A 51 17.95 -22.14 -8.64
N GLY A 52 17.74 -21.84 -7.35
CA GLY A 52 18.35 -20.70 -6.67
C GLY A 52 17.76 -19.35 -7.08
N LEU A 53 16.55 -19.34 -7.66
CA LEU A 53 15.82 -18.10 -7.98
C LEU A 53 15.02 -17.57 -6.79
N ILE A 54 14.75 -18.44 -5.81
CA ILE A 54 14.13 -18.10 -4.53
C ILE A 54 15.13 -18.53 -3.46
N GLU A 55 15.83 -17.57 -2.87
CA GLU A 55 16.90 -17.83 -1.91
C GLU A 55 16.45 -17.55 -0.47
N ASN A 56 15.49 -16.65 -0.29
CA ASN A 56 15.01 -16.21 1.02
C ASN A 56 13.47 -16.08 1.05
N GLN A 57 12.93 -15.79 2.25
CA GLN A 57 11.49 -15.64 2.47
C GLN A 57 10.87 -14.56 1.58
N HIS A 58 11.61 -13.47 1.37
CA HIS A 58 11.15 -12.36 0.54
C HIS A 58 10.97 -12.79 -0.93
N ASP A 59 11.92 -13.51 -1.52
CA ASP A 59 11.80 -14.00 -2.89
C ASP A 59 10.60 -14.95 -3.06
N PHE A 60 10.31 -15.73 -2.02
CA PHE A 60 9.17 -16.64 -1.99
C PHE A 60 7.85 -15.87 -1.99
N ASP A 61 7.71 -14.90 -1.09
CA ASP A 61 6.51 -14.07 -0.98
C ASP A 61 6.28 -13.26 -2.26
N LEU A 62 7.36 -12.78 -2.88
CA LEU A 62 7.34 -12.10 -4.17
C LEU A 62 6.81 -13.02 -5.28
N ALA A 63 7.36 -14.22 -5.42
CA ALA A 63 6.93 -15.16 -6.45
C ALA A 63 5.46 -15.60 -6.29
N VAL A 64 4.98 -15.71 -5.05
CA VAL A 64 3.56 -15.96 -4.76
C VAL A 64 2.69 -14.78 -5.15
N SER A 65 3.07 -13.56 -4.75
CA SER A 65 2.29 -12.35 -5.02
C SER A 65 2.16 -12.08 -6.52
N GLN A 66 3.24 -12.27 -7.28
CA GLN A 66 3.25 -12.16 -8.74
C GLN A 66 2.29 -13.17 -9.40
N ALA A 67 2.28 -14.41 -8.92
CA ALA A 67 1.36 -15.43 -9.42
C ALA A 67 -0.10 -15.08 -9.11
N GLU A 68 -0.39 -14.55 -7.91
CA GLU A 68 -1.73 -14.07 -7.55
C GLU A 68 -2.16 -12.89 -8.43
N ALA A 69 -1.31 -11.88 -8.59
CA ALA A 69 -1.61 -10.71 -9.43
C ALA A 69 -1.85 -11.10 -10.90
N ALA A 70 -1.00 -11.97 -11.46
CA ALA A 70 -1.16 -12.47 -12.82
C ALA A 70 -2.48 -13.25 -13.01
N ALA A 71 -2.86 -14.09 -12.03
CA ALA A 71 -4.12 -14.84 -12.06
C ALA A 71 -5.35 -13.93 -11.91
N ASN A 72 -5.21 -12.81 -11.20
CA ASN A 72 -6.27 -11.84 -10.93
C ASN A 72 -6.45 -10.77 -12.01
N ARG A 73 -5.52 -10.67 -12.95
CA ARG A 73 -5.45 -9.62 -13.99
C ARG A 73 -6.77 -9.36 -14.73
N ASN A 74 -7.58 -10.40 -14.96
CA ASN A 74 -8.87 -10.30 -15.68
C ASN A 74 -9.98 -11.15 -15.04
N ASN A 75 -9.81 -11.57 -13.78
CA ASN A 75 -10.73 -12.49 -13.14
C ASN A 75 -11.65 -11.74 -12.16
N PRO A 76 -12.98 -11.77 -12.34
CA PRO A 76 -13.90 -11.23 -11.35
C PRO A 76 -13.91 -12.05 -10.05
N VAL A 77 -13.37 -13.27 -10.07
CA VAL A 77 -13.18 -14.13 -8.90
C VAL A 77 -11.70 -14.05 -8.51
N HIS A 78 -11.42 -13.55 -7.32
CA HIS A 78 -10.05 -13.44 -6.82
C HIS A 78 -9.46 -14.82 -6.57
N TYR A 79 -8.32 -15.07 -7.21
CA TYR A 79 -7.44 -16.20 -7.03
C TYR A 79 -6.46 -15.89 -5.89
N SER A 80 -6.34 -16.83 -4.96
CA SER A 80 -5.25 -16.86 -3.99
C SER A 80 -4.46 -18.15 -4.11
N ALA A 81 -3.14 -18.03 -4.02
CA ALA A 81 -2.19 -19.12 -3.97
C ALA A 81 -2.45 -20.07 -2.78
N TYR A 82 -3.06 -19.54 -1.73
CA TYR A 82 -3.36 -20.24 -0.48
C TYR A 82 -4.74 -20.93 -0.50
N GLY A 83 -5.46 -20.92 -1.63
CA GLY A 83 -6.70 -21.68 -1.84
C GLY A 83 -7.92 -20.82 -2.12
N ARG A 84 -9.09 -21.46 -2.21
CA ARG A 84 -10.36 -20.81 -2.53
C ARG A 84 -10.84 -20.01 -1.31
N ARG A 85 -10.47 -18.74 -1.24
CA ARG A 85 -11.09 -17.78 -0.33
C ARG A 85 -12.46 -17.39 -0.88
N ASP A 86 -13.48 -17.35 -0.03
CA ASP A 86 -14.74 -16.72 -0.39
C ASP A 86 -14.55 -15.21 -0.39
N THR A 87 -13.99 -14.70 -1.49
CA THR A 87 -13.64 -13.29 -1.60
C THR A 87 -14.87 -12.40 -1.63
N GLY A 88 -16.04 -12.95 -1.98
CA GLY A 88 -17.32 -12.25 -1.84
C GLY A 88 -17.64 -12.00 -0.37
N ALA A 89 -17.60 -13.05 0.46
CA ALA A 89 -17.83 -12.93 1.90
C ALA A 89 -16.82 -12.01 2.59
N VAL A 90 -15.54 -12.06 2.21
CA VAL A 90 -14.50 -11.14 2.74
C VAL A 90 -14.83 -9.69 2.40
N VAL A 91 -15.15 -9.39 1.14
CA VAL A 91 -15.47 -8.01 0.72
C VAL A 91 -16.75 -7.51 1.37
N ASP A 92 -17.75 -8.36 1.51
CA ASP A 92 -19.01 -8.02 2.19
C ASP A 92 -18.81 -7.77 3.69
N GLU A 93 -17.98 -8.58 4.37
CA GLU A 93 -17.62 -8.36 5.77
C GLU A 93 -16.83 -7.05 5.93
N ILE A 94 -15.87 -6.76 5.05
CA ILE A 94 -15.14 -5.48 5.05
C ILE A 94 -16.13 -4.33 4.89
N ARG A 95 -17.00 -4.37 3.86
CA ARG A 95 -17.98 -3.31 3.63
C ARG A 95 -18.83 -3.06 4.87
N LYS A 96 -19.36 -4.13 5.48
CA LYS A 96 -20.18 -4.05 6.70
C LYS A 96 -19.41 -3.45 7.88
N LEU A 97 -18.15 -3.85 8.08
CA LEU A 97 -17.34 -3.32 9.18
C LEU A 97 -16.84 -1.89 8.90
N THR A 98 -16.74 -1.47 7.65
CA THR A 98 -16.32 -0.09 7.32
C THR A 98 -17.48 0.90 7.28
N GLU A 99 -18.73 0.45 7.20
CA GLU A 99 -19.92 1.31 7.14
C GLU A 99 -19.98 2.37 8.26
N PRO A 100 -19.66 2.06 9.54
CA PRO A 100 -19.72 3.07 10.60
C PRO A 100 -18.63 4.15 10.53
N LEU A 101 -17.55 3.96 9.76
CA LEU A 101 -16.41 4.88 9.76
C LEU A 101 -16.80 6.31 9.34
N SER A 102 -17.72 6.42 8.38
CA SER A 102 -18.24 7.70 7.84
C SER A 102 -18.87 8.62 8.91
N GLY A 103 -19.37 8.03 10.01
CA GLY A 103 -19.92 8.79 11.15
C GLY A 103 -18.98 8.92 12.34
N LEU A 104 -17.80 8.30 12.29
CA LEU A 104 -16.85 8.21 13.41
C LEU A 104 -15.60 9.08 13.21
N ASP A 105 -15.26 9.46 11.98
CA ASP A 105 -14.15 10.36 11.69
C ASP A 105 -14.46 11.80 12.13
N ARG A 106 -14.20 12.10 13.40
CA ARG A 106 -14.45 13.43 14.00
C ARG A 106 -13.52 14.51 13.45
N ASP A 107 -12.39 14.09 12.88
CA ASP A 107 -11.37 14.97 12.34
C ASP A 107 -11.52 15.15 10.82
N ALA A 108 -12.65 14.75 10.23
CA ALA A 108 -12.92 15.04 8.83
C ALA A 108 -12.93 16.57 8.58
N VAL A 109 -12.15 17.02 7.59
CA VAL A 109 -12.01 18.45 7.24
C VAL A 109 -12.62 18.71 5.87
N LYS A 110 -13.51 19.69 5.80
CA LYS A 110 -14.03 20.18 4.52
C LYS A 110 -13.05 21.17 3.92
N VAL A 111 -12.61 20.90 2.69
CA VAL A 111 -11.76 21.79 1.92
C VAL A 111 -12.31 21.92 0.49
N ALA A 112 -12.29 23.14 -0.04
CA ALA A 112 -12.71 23.38 -1.41
C ALA A 112 -11.52 23.16 -2.37
N LYS A 113 -11.82 22.64 -3.55
CA LYS A 113 -10.90 22.60 -4.68
C LYS A 113 -11.01 23.89 -5.50
N ASN A 114 -9.89 24.55 -5.81
CA ASN A 114 -9.90 25.70 -6.71
C ASN A 114 -10.28 25.27 -8.15
N PRO A 115 -11.32 25.84 -8.78
CA PRO A 115 -11.80 25.38 -10.09
C PRO A 115 -10.86 25.66 -11.27
N LYS A 116 -9.71 26.32 -11.04
CA LYS A 116 -8.82 26.87 -12.07
C LYS A 116 -7.48 26.15 -12.23
N TYR A 117 -7.36 24.87 -11.92
CA TYR A 117 -6.07 24.18 -12.13
C TYR A 117 -5.66 24.15 -13.61
N LYS A 118 -4.88 25.13 -14.01
CA LYS A 118 -4.04 25.11 -15.19
C LYS A 118 -2.61 24.96 -14.67
N THR A 119 -1.77 24.23 -15.40
CA THR A 119 -0.32 24.23 -15.18
C THR A 119 0.19 25.66 -15.06
N GLY A 120 0.80 26.01 -13.92
CA GLY A 120 1.61 27.23 -13.80
C GLY A 120 1.38 28.06 -12.56
N GLU A 121 0.17 28.17 -12.02
CA GLU A 121 -0.17 28.88 -10.78
C GLU A 121 -1.65 28.60 -10.43
N ASP A 122 -1.98 28.62 -9.14
CA ASP A 122 -3.21 28.17 -8.43
C ASP A 122 -3.07 26.77 -7.78
N TYR A 123 -2.89 26.79 -6.46
CA TYR A 123 -2.93 25.65 -5.55
C TYR A 123 -4.16 24.77 -5.78
N LEU A 124 -4.02 23.44 -5.65
CA LEU A 124 -5.11 22.47 -5.58
C LEU A 124 -6.16 22.96 -4.58
N PHE A 125 -5.80 23.10 -3.33
CA PHE A 125 -6.81 23.44 -2.34
C PHE A 125 -7.02 24.94 -2.23
N ALA A 126 -8.24 25.37 -1.89
CA ALA A 126 -8.45 26.67 -1.26
C ALA A 126 -7.86 26.65 0.15
N ASP A 127 -7.48 27.81 0.69
CA ASP A 127 -6.95 27.89 2.04
C ASP A 127 -7.97 27.44 3.08
N ILE A 128 -7.53 26.55 3.97
CA ILE A 128 -8.30 26.13 5.13
C ILE A 128 -8.21 27.24 6.17
N LYS A 129 -9.31 27.97 6.37
CA LYS A 129 -9.40 29.07 7.35
C LYS A 129 -9.83 28.63 8.74
N ALA A 130 -10.35 27.41 8.87
CA ALA A 130 -10.74 26.84 10.14
C ALA A 130 -9.52 26.32 10.90
N SER A 131 -9.62 26.26 12.24
CA SER A 131 -8.64 25.53 13.03
C SER A 131 -8.67 24.06 12.63
N LEU A 132 -7.50 23.48 12.39
CA LEU A 132 -7.36 22.06 12.12
C LEU A 132 -7.31 21.27 13.44
N PRO A 133 -7.85 20.04 13.46
CA PRO A 133 -7.61 19.12 14.55
C PRO A 133 -6.11 18.83 14.72
N GLY A 134 -5.65 18.68 15.97
CA GLY A 134 -4.22 18.44 16.26
C GLY A 134 -3.66 17.15 15.67
N SER A 135 -4.52 16.18 15.32
CA SER A 135 -4.14 14.94 14.64
C SER A 135 -3.48 15.16 13.27
N TYR A 136 -3.89 16.20 12.54
CA TYR A 136 -3.28 16.55 11.25
C TYR A 136 -1.84 17.01 11.40
N GLU A 137 -1.59 17.87 12.39
CA GLU A 137 -0.24 18.35 12.71
C GLU A 137 0.63 17.17 13.16
N LYS A 138 0.14 16.32 14.07
CA LYS A 138 0.86 15.12 14.53
C LYS A 138 1.15 14.13 13.40
N GLY A 139 0.20 13.95 12.48
CA GLY A 139 0.39 13.13 11.28
C GLY A 139 1.49 13.68 10.39
N VAL A 140 1.48 14.98 10.09
CA VAL A 140 2.52 15.63 9.27
C VAL A 140 3.88 15.65 9.96
N GLU A 141 3.94 15.90 11.28
CA GLU A 141 5.16 15.79 12.07
C GLU A 141 5.81 14.42 11.88
N LEU A 142 5.04 13.34 12.06
CA LEU A 142 5.53 11.99 11.84
C LEU A 142 5.94 11.75 10.39
N CYS A 143 5.12 12.16 9.40
CA CYS A 143 5.46 12.03 7.98
C CYS A 143 6.82 12.67 7.63
N ASN A 144 7.14 13.82 8.23
CA ASN A 144 8.37 14.56 7.95
C ASN A 144 9.62 13.94 8.60
N LEU A 145 9.46 12.95 9.50
CA LEU A 145 10.58 12.21 10.07
C LEU A 145 11.04 11.05 9.18
N PHE A 146 10.18 10.56 8.30
CA PHE A 146 10.48 9.50 7.35
C PHE A 146 11.38 10.02 6.23
N ASN A 147 12.34 9.20 5.82
CA ASN A 147 13.15 9.42 4.65
C ASN A 147 12.28 9.16 3.42
N PRO A 148 12.04 10.17 2.57
CA PRO A 148 11.18 10.02 1.40
C PRO A 148 11.82 9.16 0.31
N LYS A 149 13.07 8.68 0.44
CA LYS A 149 13.60 7.67 -0.47
C LYS A 149 12.85 6.36 -0.26
N ASN A 150 12.30 5.84 -1.33
CA ASN A 150 11.74 4.50 -1.37
C ASN A 150 12.78 3.49 -0.87
N GLY A 151 12.31 2.47 -0.17
CA GLY A 151 13.17 1.39 0.26
C GLY A 151 13.89 1.58 1.57
N THR A 152 13.76 2.75 2.20
CA THR A 152 14.27 2.97 3.54
C THR A 152 13.39 2.25 4.57
N ASN A 153 14.00 1.69 5.62
CA ASN A 153 13.26 1.06 6.72
C ASN A 153 13.40 1.92 7.96
N ASP A 154 12.58 2.96 8.02
CA ASP A 154 12.64 3.92 9.11
C ASP A 154 11.80 3.50 10.32
N ALA A 155 10.94 2.49 10.18
CA ALA A 155 10.11 1.99 11.27
C ALA A 155 10.92 1.65 12.54
N ALA A 156 12.09 1.03 12.40
CA ALA A 156 12.96 0.72 13.54
C ALA A 156 13.60 1.97 14.16
N ARG A 157 13.98 2.95 13.32
CA ARG A 157 14.60 4.21 13.75
C ARG A 157 13.58 5.13 14.45
N LEU A 158 12.35 5.13 13.96
CA LEU A 158 11.25 6.01 14.38
C LEU A 158 10.28 5.34 15.36
N ASP A 159 10.63 4.18 15.93
CA ASP A 159 9.73 3.38 16.76
C ASP A 159 9.04 4.19 17.88
N LYS A 160 9.79 5.08 18.53
CA LYS A 160 9.26 5.97 19.59
C LYS A 160 8.33 7.06 19.06
N ASP A 161 8.65 7.63 17.90
CA ASP A 161 7.83 8.67 17.27
C ASP A 161 6.52 8.07 16.72
N ILE A 162 6.60 6.86 16.18
CA ILE A 162 5.43 6.05 15.80
C ILE A 162 4.56 5.77 17.02
N ASP A 163 5.15 5.32 18.13
CA ASP A 163 4.39 5.09 19.37
C ASP A 163 3.73 6.36 19.90
N ALA A 164 4.42 7.51 19.85
CA ALA A 164 3.86 8.78 20.27
C ALA A 164 2.67 9.22 19.39
N PHE A 165 2.78 9.04 18.07
CA PHE A 165 1.67 9.31 17.15
C PHE A 165 0.48 8.38 17.42
N LEU A 166 0.74 7.08 17.55
CA LEU A 166 -0.29 6.09 17.85
C LEU A 166 -0.96 6.36 19.20
N ASP A 167 -0.21 6.78 20.22
CA ASP A 167 -0.76 7.18 21.52
C ASP A 167 -1.67 8.40 21.42
N ALA A 168 -1.31 9.37 20.57
CA ALA A 168 -2.11 10.57 20.33
C ALA A 168 -3.47 10.29 19.66
N ILE A 169 -3.58 9.21 18.87
CA ILE A 169 -4.81 8.84 18.15
C ILE A 169 -5.57 7.66 18.75
N LYS A 170 -5.04 6.97 19.77
CA LYS A 170 -5.61 5.71 20.31
C LYS A 170 -7.05 5.85 20.81
N ASP A 171 -7.42 7.05 21.25
CA ASP A 171 -8.75 7.36 21.79
C ASP A 171 -9.72 7.95 20.75
N ASP A 172 -9.26 8.10 19.50
CA ASP A 172 -10.11 8.47 18.38
C ASP A 172 -11.20 7.40 18.18
N PRO A 173 -12.49 7.78 18.06
CA PRO A 173 -13.57 6.82 17.87
C PRO A 173 -13.38 5.88 16.69
N VAL A 174 -12.76 6.34 15.59
CA VAL A 174 -12.55 5.54 14.39
C VAL A 174 -11.52 4.43 14.65
N ILE A 175 -10.47 4.75 15.41
CA ILE A 175 -9.43 3.80 15.82
C ILE A 175 -10.00 2.80 16.82
N LYS A 176 -10.68 3.28 17.87
CA LYS A 176 -11.31 2.40 18.87
C LYS A 176 -12.30 1.43 18.23
N TYR A 177 -13.11 1.94 17.30
CA TYR A 177 -14.04 1.11 16.56
C TYR A 177 -13.32 0.04 15.74
N ALA A 178 -12.33 0.40 14.91
CA ALA A 178 -11.59 -0.54 14.09
C ALA A 178 -10.93 -1.66 14.90
N LEU A 179 -10.33 -1.33 16.04
CA LEU A 179 -9.73 -2.32 16.94
C LEU A 179 -10.79 -3.25 17.55
N SER A 180 -11.90 -2.68 18.04
CA SER A 180 -12.96 -3.47 18.67
C SER A 180 -13.69 -4.38 17.68
N SER A 181 -13.95 -3.90 16.45
CA SER A 181 -14.68 -4.64 15.42
C SER A 181 -13.88 -5.79 14.83
N THR A 182 -12.55 -5.69 14.88
CA THR A 182 -11.62 -6.74 14.44
C THR A 182 -11.08 -7.58 15.61
N SER A 183 -11.39 -7.23 16.86
CA SER A 183 -10.85 -7.88 18.08
C SER A 183 -9.32 -7.85 18.15
N THR A 184 -8.74 -6.69 17.83
CA THR A 184 -7.28 -6.46 17.79
C THR A 184 -6.84 -5.33 18.70
N SER A 185 -5.52 -5.11 18.78
CA SER A 185 -4.88 -4.11 19.62
C SER A 185 -4.19 -3.01 18.80
N MET A 186 -3.76 -1.93 19.47
CA MET A 186 -2.90 -0.90 18.85
C MET A 186 -1.59 -1.48 18.30
N GLN A 187 -1.08 -2.58 18.88
CA GLN A 187 0.13 -3.23 18.37
C GLN A 187 -0.13 -3.95 17.03
N ASP A 188 -1.33 -4.49 16.83
CA ASP A 188 -1.71 -5.06 15.54
C ASP A 188 -1.85 -3.97 14.49
N LEU A 189 -2.45 -2.83 14.85
CA LEU A 189 -2.54 -1.66 13.98
C LEU A 189 -1.14 -1.11 13.63
N LYS A 190 -0.25 -1.00 14.62
CA LYS A 190 1.15 -0.63 14.41
C LYS A 190 1.82 -1.60 13.43
N LYS A 191 1.70 -2.90 13.68
CA LYS A 191 2.26 -3.94 12.81
C LYS A 191 1.72 -3.85 11.38
N ASN A 192 0.42 -3.62 11.22
CA ASN A 192 -0.20 -3.58 9.90
C ASN A 192 0.28 -2.41 9.05
N TRP A 193 0.56 -1.25 9.66
CA TRP A 193 0.94 -0.02 8.94
C TRP A 193 2.44 0.25 8.90
N PHE A 194 3.18 -0.12 9.96
CA PHE A 194 4.61 0.14 10.11
C PHE A 194 5.45 -1.14 10.05
N GLY A 195 4.83 -2.29 9.80
CA GLY A 195 5.53 -3.56 9.60
C GLY A 195 6.22 -3.64 8.23
N SER A 196 6.45 -4.85 7.75
CA SER A 196 7.27 -5.11 6.56
C SER A 196 6.75 -4.46 5.28
N GLY A 197 5.45 -4.19 5.19
CA GLY A 197 4.86 -3.51 4.04
C GLY A 197 5.08 -2.00 4.00
N ARG A 198 5.48 -1.38 5.11
CA ARG A 198 5.75 0.07 5.20
C ARG A 198 4.57 0.93 4.70
N GLY A 199 3.35 0.48 4.96
CA GLY A 199 2.13 1.10 4.46
C GLY A 199 1.95 2.56 4.88
N PHE A 200 2.40 2.95 6.08
CA PHE A 200 2.31 4.35 6.52
C PHE A 200 3.22 5.25 5.67
N GLU A 201 4.47 4.84 5.49
CA GLU A 201 5.46 5.56 4.67
C GLU A 201 4.92 5.76 3.26
N HIS A 202 4.48 4.67 2.63
CA HIS A 202 3.98 4.71 1.28
C HIS A 202 2.67 5.48 1.15
N VAL A 203 1.64 5.17 1.94
CA VAL A 203 0.28 5.71 1.75
C VAL A 203 0.16 7.13 2.28
N VAL A 204 0.73 7.41 3.46
CA VAL A 204 0.47 8.65 4.21
C VAL A 204 1.60 9.65 4.06
N ALA A 205 2.86 9.23 4.24
CA ALA A 205 4.01 10.12 4.14
C ALA A 205 4.41 10.42 2.68
N GLY A 206 4.28 9.42 1.81
CA GLY A 206 4.79 9.42 0.44
C GLY A 206 6.26 9.03 0.37
N GLU A 207 6.66 8.43 -0.74
CA GLU A 207 8.06 8.10 -1.03
C GLU A 207 8.40 8.39 -2.50
N ILE A 208 9.69 8.35 -2.82
CA ILE A 208 10.24 8.63 -4.14
C ILE A 208 11.06 7.43 -4.57
N ASP A 209 10.73 6.88 -5.72
CA ASP A 209 11.56 5.94 -6.45
C ASP A 209 12.21 6.63 -7.65
N GLY A 210 13.52 6.84 -7.58
CA GLY A 210 14.26 7.59 -8.58
C GLY A 210 13.69 9.01 -8.74
N LYS A 211 13.01 9.28 -9.86
CA LYS A 211 12.38 10.58 -10.16
C LYS A 211 10.85 10.54 -10.12
N LYS A 212 10.29 9.49 -9.51
CA LYS A 212 8.86 9.24 -9.48
C LYS A 212 8.37 9.23 -8.04
N VAL A 213 7.23 9.87 -7.79
CA VAL A 213 6.53 9.74 -6.52
C VAL A 213 5.84 8.38 -6.49
N SER A 214 6.19 7.57 -5.49
CA SER A 214 5.51 6.33 -5.16
C SER A 214 4.65 6.52 -3.91
N GLY A 215 3.45 5.94 -3.92
CA GLY A 215 2.47 6.17 -2.87
C GLY A 215 1.96 7.62 -2.84
N TYR A 216 1.97 8.25 -1.66
CA TYR A 216 1.48 9.61 -1.42
C TYR A 216 -0.01 9.73 -1.74
N HIS A 217 -0.84 9.14 -0.88
CA HIS A 217 -2.29 9.03 -1.03
C HIS A 217 -3.09 9.72 0.08
N TRP A 218 -2.44 10.50 0.95
CA TRP A 218 -3.13 11.32 1.93
C TRP A 218 -3.21 12.78 1.50
N TRP A 219 -4.44 13.29 1.37
CA TRP A 219 -4.72 14.63 0.84
C TRP A 219 -4.09 15.76 1.66
N TYR A 220 -3.98 15.60 2.98
CA TYR A 220 -3.51 16.68 3.83
C TYR A 220 -2.00 16.83 3.76
N LYS A 221 -1.24 15.73 3.62
CA LYS A 221 0.19 15.83 3.31
C LYS A 221 0.41 16.62 2.03
N PHE A 222 -0.44 16.39 1.01
CA PHE A 222 -0.42 17.16 -0.24
C PHE A 222 -0.72 18.63 0.01
N TYR A 223 -1.79 18.93 0.75
CA TYR A 223 -2.15 20.30 1.12
C TYR A 223 -1.00 21.03 1.80
N PHE A 224 -0.38 20.38 2.79
CA PHE A 224 0.73 20.93 3.56
C PHE A 224 1.95 21.21 2.68
N ASP A 225 2.36 20.22 1.87
CA ASP A 225 3.51 20.38 0.96
C ASP A 225 3.24 21.41 -0.13
N GLU A 226 2.01 21.47 -0.63
CA GLU A 226 1.60 22.47 -1.60
C GLU A 226 1.75 23.89 -1.04
N ARG A 227 1.33 24.13 0.21
CA ARG A 227 1.51 25.42 0.88
C ARG A 227 2.96 25.75 1.20
N ALA A 228 3.80 24.73 1.34
CA ALA A 228 5.24 24.89 1.46
C ALA A 228 5.96 25.09 0.11
N GLY A 229 5.23 25.09 -1.02
CA GLY A 229 5.82 25.15 -2.36
C GLY A 229 6.52 23.85 -2.80
N LYS A 230 6.32 22.76 -2.06
CA LYS A 230 6.94 21.45 -2.27
C LYS A 230 6.11 20.51 -3.14
N ALA A 231 4.81 20.73 -3.27
CA ALA A 231 3.95 19.94 -4.15
C ALA A 231 3.21 20.84 -5.14
N GLN A 232 3.11 20.41 -6.40
CA GLN A 232 2.42 21.17 -7.43
C GLN A 232 1.69 20.26 -8.42
N VAL A 233 0.38 20.47 -8.59
CA VAL A 233 -0.41 19.78 -9.61
C VAL A 233 0.11 20.12 -11.00
N ARG A 234 0.34 19.08 -11.81
CA ARG A 234 0.69 19.19 -13.23
C ARG A 234 -0.56 19.05 -14.09
N LYS A 235 -1.34 18.00 -13.89
CA LYS A 235 -2.55 17.74 -14.69
C LYS A 235 -3.56 17.01 -13.84
N ALA A 236 -4.79 17.50 -13.79
CA ALA A 236 -5.89 16.68 -13.28
C ALA A 236 -6.45 15.82 -14.43
N SER A 237 -6.57 14.50 -14.19
CA SER A 237 -6.95 13.53 -15.24
C SER A 237 -8.38 13.01 -15.06
N ALA A 238 -8.87 12.91 -13.83
CA ALA A 238 -10.26 12.57 -13.49
C ALA A 238 -10.68 13.26 -12.17
N ASP A 239 -11.97 13.18 -11.82
CA ASP A 239 -12.50 13.63 -10.53
C ASP A 239 -12.33 15.13 -10.24
N ILE A 240 -12.00 15.96 -11.22
CA ILE A 240 -11.89 17.43 -11.06
C ILE A 240 -13.17 18.01 -10.45
N GLY A 241 -14.33 17.49 -10.85
CA GLY A 241 -15.64 17.87 -10.32
C GLY A 241 -16.09 17.14 -9.05
N ASN A 242 -15.40 16.07 -8.61
CA ASN A 242 -15.72 15.39 -7.35
C ASN A 242 -15.01 16.12 -6.20
N PRO A 243 -15.70 16.80 -5.27
CA PRO A 243 -15.05 17.51 -4.17
C PRO A 243 -14.31 16.58 -3.20
N HIS A 244 -14.62 15.28 -3.19
CA HIS A 244 -14.10 14.29 -2.26
C HIS A 244 -12.92 13.49 -2.80
N ALA A 245 -12.53 13.66 -4.07
CA ALA A 245 -11.41 12.93 -4.64
C ALA A 245 -10.55 13.79 -5.58
N PHE A 246 -9.30 13.37 -5.72
CA PHE A 246 -8.42 13.86 -6.77
C PHE A 246 -7.81 12.66 -7.49
N THR A 247 -7.79 12.71 -8.82
CA THR A 247 -7.00 11.82 -9.66
C THR A 247 -6.25 12.67 -10.69
N GLY A 248 -4.92 12.62 -10.67
CA GLY A 248 -4.08 13.44 -11.52
C GLY A 248 -2.59 13.19 -11.38
N SER A 249 -1.80 14.06 -11.98
CA SER A 249 -0.36 14.12 -11.85
C SER A 249 0.08 15.37 -11.09
N PHE A 250 1.15 15.25 -10.33
CA PHE A 250 1.77 16.33 -9.58
C PHE A 250 3.27 16.09 -9.47
N ASN A 251 4.05 17.13 -9.22
CA ASN A 251 5.41 16.94 -8.73
C ASN A 251 5.49 17.15 -7.22
N TRP A 252 6.48 16.52 -6.62
CA TRP A 252 6.80 16.62 -5.22
C TRP A 252 8.30 16.75 -5.03
N ASP A 253 8.68 17.74 -4.24
CA ASP A 253 10.03 18.09 -3.85
C ASP A 253 10.10 18.08 -2.31
N PRO A 254 10.41 16.92 -1.70
CA PRO A 254 10.30 16.75 -0.25
C PRO A 254 11.31 17.57 0.55
N ASP A 255 12.50 17.83 0.00
CA ASP A 255 13.62 18.48 0.67
C ASP A 255 14.01 19.83 0.04
N GLY A 256 13.40 20.24 -1.07
CA GLY A 256 13.60 21.55 -1.69
C GLY A 256 14.98 21.66 -2.32
N ASP A 257 15.86 22.47 -1.72
CA ASP A 257 17.26 22.60 -2.17
C ASP A 257 18.14 21.41 -1.75
N GLY A 258 17.53 20.34 -1.22
CA GLY A 258 18.22 19.13 -0.79
C GLY A 258 18.66 18.23 -1.96
N PRO A 259 19.29 17.08 -1.65
CA PRO A 259 19.83 16.18 -2.67
C PRO A 259 18.78 15.36 -3.41
N LEU A 260 17.53 15.33 -2.97
CA LEU A 260 16.49 14.53 -3.62
C LEU A 260 15.98 15.22 -4.89
N PRO A 261 15.56 14.44 -5.90
CA PRO A 261 15.01 15.03 -7.10
C PRO A 261 13.58 15.52 -6.86
N ASN A 262 13.21 16.60 -7.54
CA ASN A 262 11.81 16.91 -7.78
C ASN A 262 11.17 15.78 -8.60
N ALA A 263 10.33 14.98 -7.93
CA ALA A 263 9.79 13.74 -8.44
C ALA A 263 8.38 13.93 -9.02
N LEU A 264 8.05 13.19 -10.08
CA LEU A 264 6.75 13.24 -10.74
C LEU A 264 5.87 12.07 -10.29
N LYS A 265 4.63 12.33 -9.85
CA LYS A 265 3.57 11.32 -9.86
C LYS A 265 2.85 11.37 -11.22
N PRO A 266 3.03 10.39 -12.12
CA PRO A 266 2.43 10.44 -13.47
C PRO A 266 0.91 10.27 -13.44
N THR A 267 0.41 9.47 -12.50
CA THR A 267 -1.01 9.39 -12.13
C THR A 267 -1.09 8.93 -10.68
N GLY A 268 -1.94 9.54 -9.90
CA GLY A 268 -2.27 9.12 -8.55
C GLY A 268 -3.52 9.81 -8.06
N GLY A 269 -4.04 9.29 -6.96
CA GLY A 269 -5.21 9.88 -6.36
C GLY A 269 -5.28 9.67 -4.87
N PHE A 270 -6.13 10.48 -4.24
CA PHE A 270 -6.39 10.45 -2.82
C PHE A 270 -7.83 10.88 -2.56
N SER A 271 -8.37 10.38 -1.46
CA SER A 271 -9.63 10.86 -0.91
C SER A 271 -9.39 12.14 -0.12
N ILE A 272 -10.23 13.15 -0.33
CA ILE A 272 -10.12 14.50 0.20
C ILE A 272 -10.99 14.66 1.44
N GLY A 273 -10.41 15.25 2.49
CA GLY A 273 -11.09 15.62 3.72
C GLY A 273 -11.08 14.55 4.81
N ASN A 274 -10.52 13.38 4.51
CA ASN A 274 -10.39 12.28 5.46
C ASN A 274 -9.19 12.48 6.39
N SER A 275 -9.36 12.21 7.69
CA SER A 275 -8.23 12.18 8.63
C SER A 275 -7.27 11.03 8.30
N ALA A 276 -6.03 11.08 8.83
CA ALA A 276 -5.14 9.93 8.71
C ALA A 276 -5.75 8.72 9.46
N GLN A 277 -6.40 8.96 10.60
CA GLN A 277 -6.99 7.93 11.44
C GLN A 277 -8.00 7.06 10.70
N VAL A 278 -8.90 7.65 9.89
CA VAL A 278 -9.88 6.84 9.15
C VAL A 278 -9.26 6.02 8.03
N ILE A 279 -8.18 6.52 7.40
CA ILE A 279 -7.39 5.74 6.42
C ILE A 279 -6.71 4.55 7.13
N LEU A 280 -6.11 4.80 8.31
CA LEU A 280 -5.50 3.76 9.13
C LEU A 280 -6.52 2.70 9.55
N ALA A 281 -7.68 3.12 10.04
CA ALA A 281 -8.79 2.26 10.42
C ALA A 281 -9.29 1.41 9.24
N LEU A 282 -9.45 2.01 8.05
CA LEU A 282 -9.91 1.32 6.85
C LEU A 282 -8.98 0.17 6.46
N GLY A 283 -7.69 0.48 6.31
CA GLY A 283 -6.70 -0.54 5.92
C GLY A 283 -6.56 -1.63 6.97
N HIS A 284 -6.63 -1.25 8.26
CA HIS A 284 -6.59 -2.19 9.38
C HIS A 284 -7.78 -3.16 9.37
N ILE A 285 -9.01 -2.66 9.18
CA ILE A 285 -10.19 -3.51 9.06
C ILE A 285 -10.06 -4.45 7.86
N ALA A 286 -9.66 -3.92 6.70
CA ALA A 286 -9.53 -4.73 5.49
C ALA A 286 -8.54 -5.89 5.64
N ILE A 287 -7.36 -5.62 6.21
CA ILE A 287 -6.31 -6.63 6.36
C ILE A 287 -6.66 -7.67 7.44
N GLU A 288 -7.28 -7.26 8.55
CA GLU A 288 -7.65 -8.19 9.62
C GLU A 288 -8.85 -9.06 9.26
N VAL A 289 -9.83 -8.54 8.51
CA VAL A 289 -10.92 -9.36 7.95
C VAL A 289 -10.35 -10.40 6.98
N ALA A 290 -9.44 -10.00 6.10
CA ALA A 290 -8.77 -10.95 5.21
C ALA A 290 -8.01 -12.03 6.01
N ARG A 291 -7.23 -11.60 7.02
CA ARG A 291 -6.46 -12.51 7.88
C ARG A 291 -7.35 -13.54 8.58
N LYS A 292 -8.46 -13.11 9.17
CA LYS A 292 -9.46 -13.96 9.82
C LYS A 292 -10.10 -14.98 8.85
N ASN A 293 -10.20 -14.65 7.56
CA ASN A 293 -10.85 -15.46 6.54
C ASN A 293 -9.85 -16.27 5.68
N GLY A 294 -8.76 -16.76 6.28
CA GLY A 294 -7.82 -17.66 5.63
C GLY A 294 -6.57 -16.99 5.04
N GLY A 295 -6.22 -15.81 5.53
CA GLY A 295 -4.94 -15.14 5.28
C GLY A 295 -5.05 -13.86 4.45
N VAL A 296 -3.96 -13.10 4.44
CA VAL A 296 -3.88 -11.81 3.77
C VAL A 296 -3.45 -12.01 2.30
N PRO A 297 -4.22 -11.59 1.29
CA PRO A 297 -3.81 -11.69 -0.12
C PRO A 297 -2.81 -10.59 -0.48
N GLY A 298 -1.95 -10.82 -1.48
CA GLY A 298 -1.02 -9.80 -1.98
C GLY A 298 -1.74 -8.54 -2.52
N ALA A 299 -2.97 -8.72 -3.00
CA ALA A 299 -3.86 -7.64 -3.42
C ALA A 299 -5.31 -7.91 -3.01
N LEU A 300 -6.04 -6.88 -2.59
CA LEU A 300 -7.46 -6.94 -2.24
C LEU A 300 -8.19 -5.70 -2.75
N ARG A 301 -9.38 -5.91 -3.33
CA ARG A 301 -10.31 -4.83 -3.65
C ARG A 301 -11.54 -4.93 -2.81
N PHE A 302 -12.02 -3.79 -2.34
CA PHE A 302 -13.26 -3.71 -1.59
C PHE A 302 -13.93 -2.35 -1.82
N ARG A 303 -15.22 -2.27 -1.50
CA ARG A 303 -15.96 -1.00 -1.49
C ARG A 303 -16.14 -0.53 -0.07
N ALA A 304 -15.93 0.75 0.16
CA ALA A 304 -16.18 1.38 1.45
C ALA A 304 -16.56 2.85 1.26
N ASP A 305 -17.50 3.30 2.09
CA ASP A 305 -17.83 4.72 2.27
C ASP A 305 -16.91 5.31 3.33
N ILE A 306 -16.28 6.44 3.00
CA ILE A 306 -15.62 7.27 3.99
C ILE A 306 -16.14 8.69 3.84
N ASN A 307 -16.71 9.21 4.93
CA ASN A 307 -17.21 10.58 5.07
C ASN A 307 -18.21 11.01 3.97
N GLY A 308 -19.04 10.07 3.51
CA GLY A 308 -20.18 10.31 2.62
C GLY A 308 -19.88 10.08 1.14
N GLU A 309 -18.73 9.46 0.82
CA GLU A 309 -18.37 9.08 -0.53
C GLU A 309 -17.92 7.60 -0.57
N GLU A 310 -18.56 6.81 -1.43
CA GLU A 310 -18.22 5.40 -1.67
C GLU A 310 -17.13 5.28 -2.73
N TYR A 311 -16.04 4.59 -2.40
CA TYR A 311 -14.95 4.29 -3.33
C TYR A 311 -14.78 2.79 -3.52
N ASN A 312 -14.22 2.41 -4.68
CA ASN A 312 -13.52 1.12 -4.77
C ASN A 312 -12.08 1.34 -4.29
N TRP A 313 -11.69 0.68 -3.22
CA TRP A 313 -10.34 0.74 -2.66
C TRP A 313 -9.48 -0.38 -3.22
N GLN A 314 -8.23 -0.07 -3.52
CA GLN A 314 -7.20 -1.05 -3.83
C GLN A 314 -6.24 -1.11 -2.64
N LEU A 315 -6.14 -2.29 -2.03
CA LEU A 315 -5.16 -2.62 -1.00
C LEU A 315 -4.12 -3.55 -1.62
N TYR A 316 -2.84 -3.22 -1.42
CA TYR A 316 -1.72 -4.12 -1.67
C TYR A 316 -1.04 -4.44 -0.35
N THR A 317 -0.59 -5.68 -0.21
CA THR A 317 0.06 -6.16 1.01
C THR A 317 1.39 -6.82 0.69
N MET A 318 2.27 -6.82 1.67
CA MET A 318 3.57 -7.47 1.61
C MET A 318 3.84 -8.12 2.96
N ASN A 319 4.13 -9.42 2.94
CA ASN A 319 4.33 -10.29 4.11
C ASN A 319 3.22 -10.14 5.16
N GLY A 320 1.98 -9.97 4.70
CA GLY A 320 0.79 -9.83 5.55
C GLY A 320 0.61 -8.47 6.22
N ASN A 321 1.37 -7.44 5.80
CA ASN A 321 1.23 -6.04 6.22
C ASN A 321 0.85 -5.14 5.03
N ILE A 322 0.28 -3.96 5.30
CA ILE A 322 -0.16 -3.03 4.28
C ILE A 322 1.07 -2.45 3.56
N ARG A 323 1.04 -2.47 2.23
CA ARG A 323 2.02 -1.81 1.35
C ARG A 323 1.45 -0.55 0.74
N SER A 324 0.24 -0.64 0.19
CA SER A 324 -0.43 0.50 -0.41
C SER A 324 -1.93 0.40 -0.23
N LEU A 325 -2.59 1.54 -0.11
CA LEU A 325 -4.03 1.67 0.02
C LEU A 325 -4.47 2.99 -0.62
N TYR A 326 -5.33 2.93 -1.63
CA TYR A 326 -5.80 4.13 -2.29
C TYR A 326 -7.19 3.94 -2.93
N PRO A 327 -7.95 5.03 -3.09
CA PRO A 327 -9.21 4.98 -3.83
C PRO A 327 -8.92 4.90 -5.33
N MET A 328 -9.61 4.01 -6.03
CA MET A 328 -9.58 3.93 -7.49
C MET A 328 -10.59 4.92 -8.09
N GLY A 329 -10.18 5.58 -9.16
CA GLY A 329 -11.08 6.46 -9.93
C GLY A 329 -12.25 5.69 -10.55
N SER A 330 -13.38 6.37 -10.76
CA SER A 330 -14.60 5.77 -11.34
C SER A 330 -14.45 5.34 -12.81
N SER A 331 -13.37 5.74 -13.50
CA SER A 331 -13.11 5.31 -14.87
C SER A 331 -12.43 3.94 -14.91
N ARG A 332 -12.96 3.03 -15.73
CA ARG A 332 -12.49 1.64 -15.97
C ARG A 332 -11.04 1.50 -16.49
N THR A 333 -10.24 2.57 -16.45
CA THR A 333 -8.96 2.71 -17.17
C THR A 333 -7.78 3.13 -16.30
N GLN A 334 -7.86 3.08 -14.97
CA GLN A 334 -6.62 2.97 -14.20
C GLN A 334 -6.02 1.59 -14.48
N SER A 335 -4.91 1.57 -15.21
CA SER A 335 -4.09 0.40 -15.45
C SER A 335 -3.59 -0.12 -14.11
N ILE A 336 -4.32 -1.08 -13.56
CA ILE A 336 -4.00 -1.84 -12.34
C ILE A 336 -2.58 -2.41 -12.42
N ASP A 337 -2.16 -2.73 -13.64
CA ASP A 337 -0.86 -3.31 -13.97
C ASP A 337 0.29 -2.36 -13.59
N GLU A 338 0.19 -1.05 -13.82
CA GLU A 338 1.33 -0.16 -13.61
C GLU A 338 1.63 0.07 -12.12
N GLU A 339 0.65 0.40 -11.28
CA GLU A 339 0.95 0.79 -9.89
C GLU A 339 1.41 -0.40 -9.02
N TYR A 340 0.89 -1.62 -9.28
CA TYR A 340 1.32 -2.83 -8.57
C TYR A 340 2.75 -3.26 -8.94
N TYR A 341 3.04 -3.45 -10.23
CA TYR A 341 4.37 -3.87 -10.66
C TYR A 341 5.43 -2.80 -10.37
N GLU A 342 5.04 -1.54 -10.27
CA GLU A 342 5.93 -0.48 -9.81
C GLU A 342 6.17 -0.59 -8.30
N CYS A 343 5.14 -0.73 -7.46
CA CYS A 343 5.32 -0.97 -6.01
C CYS A 343 6.23 -2.18 -5.73
N GLU A 344 6.16 -3.23 -6.57
CA GLU A 344 7.03 -4.41 -6.51
C GLU A 344 8.47 -4.14 -6.99
N LYS A 345 8.67 -3.53 -8.17
CA LYS A 345 10.02 -3.18 -8.68
C LYS A 345 10.78 -2.25 -7.74
N GLU A 346 10.07 -1.29 -7.17
CA GLU A 346 10.53 -0.30 -6.21
C GLU A 346 11.10 -0.97 -4.94
N PHE A 347 10.48 -2.05 -4.49
CA PHE A 347 10.99 -2.80 -3.35
C PHE A 347 12.24 -3.62 -3.72
N MET A 348 12.25 -4.25 -4.90
CA MET A 348 13.40 -5.03 -5.40
C MET A 348 14.67 -4.19 -5.57
N SER A 349 14.55 -2.91 -5.95
CA SER A 349 15.69 -2.00 -6.05
C SER A 349 16.22 -1.57 -4.67
N SER A 350 15.39 -1.61 -3.63
CA SER A 350 15.77 -1.16 -2.29
C SER A 350 16.57 -2.17 -1.48
N ASP A 351 16.21 -3.45 -1.51
CA ASP A 351 16.92 -4.51 -0.80
C ASP A 351 18.24 -4.91 -1.48
N SER A 352 18.43 -4.54 -2.75
CA SER A 352 19.71 -4.68 -3.47
C SER A 352 20.67 -3.50 -3.27
N SER A 353 20.24 -2.46 -2.55
CA SER A 353 20.99 -1.22 -2.33
C SER A 353 21.68 -1.13 -0.96
N GLU A 354 22.01 -2.28 -0.34
CA GLU A 354 23.12 -2.32 0.64
C GLU A 354 24.44 -2.02 -0.08
N GLU A 355 24.58 -0.78 -0.59
CA GLU A 355 25.88 -0.19 -0.88
C GLU A 355 26.64 -0.17 0.44
N THR A 356 27.63 -1.03 0.45
CA THR A 356 28.68 -1.14 1.44
C THR A 356 29.30 0.25 1.58
N LEU A 357 28.89 0.98 2.62
CA LEU A 357 29.61 2.17 3.08
C LEU A 357 30.96 1.73 3.63
N HIS A 358 31.97 1.76 2.76
CA HIS A 358 33.38 1.83 3.11
C HIS A 358 33.92 3.24 2.85
#